data_AF-A0AAW7DAL2-F1
#
_entry.id   AF-A0AAW7DAL2-F1
#
_cell.length_a   1.000
_cell.length_b   1.000
_cell.length_c   1.000
_cell.angle_alpha   90.00
_cell.angle_beta   90.00
_cell.angle_gamma   90.00
#
_symmetry.space_group_name_H-M   'P 1'
#
loop_
_entity.id
_entity.type
_entity.pdbx_description
1 polymer ?
#
loop_
_entity_poly.entity_id
_entity_poly.type
_entity_poly.pdbx_seq_one_letter_code
_entity_poly.pdbx_strand_id
1 'polypeptide(L)'
;MNQLLLNIENYVFNLFKDKLSLDFTYHNFMHTVKVVEAIKTLSAEEQIPTDLQEKLIIAGWFHDTGYTKIVQGHEIESANIVKEYLSELDFDEKYIKEVQDYILITTLYKVPKTIGEAIVKDADNYHLGQTEYPKIAELLRDEISKICKKDFTDYEWHIENRNFFLNVHHFYTDSAKKLWQKGKEENLIYTQSKIKEIELIGDVPNKYELKKKKNDKIQQPDRGVDTLFRVTLNNHTRLSDIADSKANILLSVNAIVISIALSTLVPKLGSPKNEYLILPSIVMLLSSVISIIFAILATKPKVTYESFNEEDVKNRKVNLLFFGNFYQMSLDAYEEAMEELMKDRDYVYTSLTRDLYYLGKVLERKYRLLSITYTIFMIGTILSVLTFAYAMFTNVG
;
A
#
# COMPACT_ATOMS: atom_id res chain seq x y z
N MET A 1 -22.15 -26.60 27.44
CA MET A 1 -21.36 -25.93 26.39
C MET A 1 -20.30 -26.92 25.92
N ASN A 2 -20.14 -27.12 24.61
CA ASN A 2 -19.15 -28.05 24.05
C ASN A 2 -17.74 -27.68 24.59
N GLN A 3 -16.95 -28.67 25.04
CA GLN A 3 -15.59 -28.44 25.58
C GLN A 3 -14.70 -27.65 24.61
N LEU A 4 -14.89 -27.86 23.30
CA LEU A 4 -14.22 -27.11 22.25
C LEU A 4 -14.48 -25.60 22.34
N LEU A 5 -15.75 -25.20 22.49
CA LEU A 5 -16.13 -23.79 22.54
C LEU A 5 -15.58 -23.09 23.80
N LEU A 6 -15.48 -23.82 24.92
CA LEU A 6 -14.86 -23.30 26.13
C LEU A 6 -13.34 -23.07 25.94
N ASN A 7 -12.66 -23.98 25.23
CA ASN A 7 -11.24 -23.81 24.91
C ASN A 7 -11.01 -22.62 23.98
N ILE A 8 -11.89 -22.41 23.00
CA ILE A 8 -11.86 -21.27 22.07
C ILE A 8 -12.09 -19.95 22.81
N GLU A 9 -13.10 -19.88 23.67
CA GLU A 9 -13.37 -18.71 24.50
C GLU A 9 -12.13 -18.32 25.32
N ASN A 10 -11.50 -19.28 25.99
CA ASN A 10 -10.28 -19.06 26.76
C ASN A 10 -9.09 -18.63 25.89
N TYR A 11 -8.96 -19.21 24.69
CA TYR A 11 -7.92 -18.80 23.75
C TYR A 11 -8.09 -17.34 23.33
N VAL A 12 -9.29 -16.95 22.90
CA VAL A 12 -9.58 -15.57 22.47
C VAL A 12 -9.44 -14.58 23.63
N PHE A 13 -9.87 -14.96 24.83
CA PHE A 13 -9.67 -14.15 26.03
C PHE A 13 -8.19 -13.86 26.27
N ASN A 14 -7.34 -14.90 26.26
CA ASN A 14 -5.90 -14.75 26.48
C ASN A 14 -5.24 -13.96 25.33
N LEU A 15 -5.66 -14.21 24.08
CA LEU A 15 -5.16 -13.48 22.92
C LEU A 15 -5.40 -11.98 23.06
N PHE A 16 -6.63 -11.57 23.37
CA PHE A 16 -6.93 -10.14 23.58
C PHE A 16 -6.25 -9.58 24.81
N LYS A 17 -6.25 -10.30 25.93
CA LYS A 17 -5.57 -9.88 27.15
C LYS A 17 -4.08 -9.61 26.93
N ASP A 18 -3.41 -10.43 26.13
CA ASP A 18 -1.96 -10.38 25.97
C ASP A 18 -1.51 -9.53 24.76
N LYS A 19 -2.35 -9.37 23.74
CA LYS A 19 -1.95 -8.76 22.44
C LYS A 19 -2.80 -7.56 22.01
N LEU A 20 -4.03 -7.39 22.50
CA LEU A 20 -4.87 -6.27 22.10
C LEU A 20 -4.53 -5.02 22.93
N SER A 21 -4.40 -3.86 22.27
CA SER A 21 -4.19 -2.60 22.97
C SER A 21 -5.41 -2.25 23.83
N LEU A 22 -5.18 -1.65 25.01
CA LEU A 22 -6.25 -1.10 25.87
C LEU A 22 -7.00 0.07 25.22
N ASP A 23 -6.48 0.61 24.11
CA ASP A 23 -7.13 1.64 23.32
C ASP A 23 -8.33 1.12 22.51
N PHE A 24 -8.48 -0.21 22.35
CA PHE A 24 -9.66 -0.84 21.77
C PHE A 24 -10.83 -0.85 22.76
N THR A 25 -11.54 0.27 22.86
CA THR A 25 -12.63 0.46 23.82
C THR A 25 -13.96 -0.12 23.34
N TYR A 26 -14.10 -0.46 22.05
CA TYR A 26 -15.26 -1.12 21.47
C TYR A 26 -14.95 -2.56 21.03
N HIS A 27 -13.99 -2.79 20.13
CA HIS A 27 -13.65 -4.12 19.60
C HIS A 27 -12.79 -4.91 20.61
N ASN A 28 -13.37 -5.24 21.76
CA ASN A 28 -12.73 -5.98 22.84
C ASN A 28 -13.46 -7.30 23.15
N PHE A 29 -12.91 -8.07 24.09
CA PHE A 29 -13.47 -9.37 24.46
C PHE A 29 -14.98 -9.33 24.79
N MET A 30 -15.44 -8.28 25.48
CA MET A 30 -16.86 -8.18 25.85
C MET A 30 -17.76 -7.98 24.63
N HIS A 31 -17.31 -7.23 23.62
CA HIS A 31 -18.01 -7.13 22.34
C HIS A 31 -18.11 -8.51 21.67
N THR A 32 -17.00 -9.26 21.62
CA THR A 32 -16.99 -10.62 21.05
C THR A 32 -17.96 -11.57 21.76
N VAL A 33 -18.03 -11.55 23.10
CA VAL A 33 -19.02 -12.33 23.86
C VAL A 33 -20.43 -11.99 23.39
N LYS A 34 -20.74 -10.71 23.22
CA LYS A 34 -22.07 -10.25 22.82
C LYS A 34 -22.42 -10.65 21.39
N VAL A 35 -21.46 -10.61 20.46
CA VAL A 35 -21.65 -11.12 19.10
C VAL A 35 -21.95 -12.62 19.13
N VAL A 36 -21.22 -13.40 19.93
CA VAL A 36 -21.49 -14.84 20.10
C VAL A 36 -22.87 -15.12 20.69
N GLU A 37 -23.32 -14.34 21.68
CA GLU A 37 -24.69 -14.41 22.22
C GLU A 37 -25.75 -14.08 21.16
N ALA A 38 -25.49 -13.07 20.32
CA ALA A 38 -26.35 -12.70 19.20
C ALA A 38 -26.44 -13.81 18.15
N ILE A 39 -25.31 -14.43 17.77
CA ILE A 39 -25.28 -15.59 16.87
C ILE A 39 -26.11 -16.75 17.43
N LYS A 40 -25.98 -17.06 18.72
CA LYS A 40 -26.76 -18.12 19.38
C LYS A 40 -28.26 -17.82 19.32
N THR A 41 -28.65 -16.57 19.55
CA THR A 41 -30.04 -16.12 19.52
C THR A 41 -30.64 -16.23 18.12
N LEU A 42 -29.96 -15.70 17.11
CA LEU A 42 -30.42 -15.77 15.72
C LEU A 42 -30.46 -17.22 15.22
N SER A 43 -29.44 -18.02 15.52
CA SER A 43 -29.40 -19.44 15.13
C SER A 43 -30.59 -20.24 15.69
N ALA A 44 -31.04 -19.90 16.91
CA ALA A 44 -32.21 -20.53 17.53
C ALA A 44 -33.52 -20.11 16.85
N GLU A 45 -33.71 -18.80 16.58
CA GLU A 45 -34.93 -18.30 15.90
C GLU A 45 -35.02 -18.80 14.45
N GLU A 46 -33.89 -18.86 13.73
CA GLU A 46 -33.80 -19.37 12.35
C GLU A 46 -33.76 -20.91 12.27
N GLN A 47 -33.78 -21.60 13.41
CA GLN A 47 -33.79 -23.08 13.50
C GLN A 47 -32.63 -23.73 12.74
N ILE A 48 -31.43 -23.15 12.87
CA ILE A 48 -30.23 -23.61 12.18
C ILE A 48 -29.72 -24.93 12.76
N PRO A 49 -29.28 -25.89 11.91
CA PRO A 49 -28.65 -27.13 12.35
C PRO A 49 -27.47 -26.90 13.30
N THR A 50 -27.30 -27.78 14.29
CA THR A 50 -26.28 -27.63 15.35
C THR A 50 -24.85 -27.61 14.81
N ASP A 51 -24.56 -28.35 13.74
CA ASP A 51 -23.26 -28.36 13.07
C ASP A 51 -22.92 -27.01 12.42
N LEU A 52 -23.90 -26.38 11.79
CA LEU A 52 -23.75 -25.03 11.24
C LEU A 52 -23.63 -24.02 12.39
N GLN A 53 -24.50 -24.10 13.40
CA GLN A 53 -24.46 -23.21 14.57
C GLN A 53 -23.08 -23.22 15.25
N GLU A 54 -22.44 -24.37 15.40
CA GLU A 54 -21.08 -24.47 15.96
C GLU A 54 -20.07 -23.65 15.15
N LYS A 55 -20.06 -23.79 13.81
CA LYS A 55 -19.17 -23.03 12.92
C LYS A 55 -19.39 -21.52 13.04
N LEU A 56 -20.65 -21.08 13.13
CA LEU A 56 -20.98 -19.66 13.29
C LEU A 56 -20.48 -19.13 14.64
N ILE A 57 -20.63 -19.91 15.72
CA ILE A 57 -20.13 -19.52 17.05
C ILE A 57 -18.59 -19.40 17.04
N ILE A 58 -17.90 -20.33 16.39
CA ILE A 58 -16.44 -20.24 16.23
C ILE A 58 -16.08 -18.97 15.45
N ALA A 59 -16.74 -18.70 14.32
CA ALA A 59 -16.51 -17.47 13.56
C ALA A 59 -16.76 -16.22 14.43
N GLY A 60 -17.83 -16.20 15.22
CA GLY A 60 -18.12 -15.11 16.16
C GLY A 60 -17.04 -14.89 17.22
N TRP A 61 -16.42 -15.95 17.73
CA TRP A 61 -15.29 -15.81 18.67
C TRP A 61 -14.04 -15.21 18.00
N PHE A 62 -13.80 -15.53 16.74
CA PHE A 62 -12.57 -15.13 16.06
C PHE A 62 -12.70 -13.84 15.22
N HIS A 63 -13.90 -13.34 14.91
CA HIS A 63 -14.10 -12.31 13.87
C HIS A 63 -13.22 -11.06 14.03
N ASP A 64 -12.98 -10.61 15.26
CA ASP A 64 -12.19 -9.43 15.61
C ASP A 64 -10.76 -9.72 16.07
N THR A 65 -10.34 -10.98 16.10
CA THR A 65 -9.00 -11.36 16.62
C THR A 65 -7.84 -10.73 15.83
N GLY A 66 -8.05 -10.41 14.57
CA GLY A 66 -7.10 -9.72 13.69
C GLY A 66 -6.73 -8.30 14.14
N TYR A 67 -7.54 -7.65 14.98
CA TYR A 67 -7.19 -6.35 15.57
C TYR A 67 -5.92 -6.41 16.44
N THR A 68 -5.54 -7.60 16.90
CA THR A 68 -4.26 -7.83 17.58
C THR A 68 -3.03 -7.67 16.67
N LYS A 69 -3.23 -7.66 15.34
CA LYS A 69 -2.17 -7.53 14.33
C LYS A 69 -2.30 -6.25 13.52
N ILE A 70 -3.47 -6.02 12.90
CA ILE A 70 -3.72 -4.90 11.98
C ILE A 70 -5.14 -4.36 12.13
N VAL A 71 -5.34 -3.08 11.82
CA VAL A 71 -6.66 -2.41 11.87
C VAL A 71 -7.42 -2.59 10.56
N GLN A 72 -6.79 -2.19 9.44
CA GLN A 72 -7.39 -2.35 8.11
C GLN A 72 -7.10 -3.75 7.58
N GLY A 73 -8.15 -4.50 7.27
CA GLY A 73 -8.05 -5.89 6.85
C GLY A 73 -7.96 -6.89 8.01
N HIS A 74 -8.36 -6.47 9.22
CA HIS A 74 -8.37 -7.33 10.40
C HIS A 74 -9.16 -8.62 10.17
N GLU A 75 -10.21 -8.62 9.36
CA GLU A 75 -11.02 -9.81 9.05
C GLU A 75 -10.19 -10.90 8.35
N ILE A 76 -9.22 -10.52 7.50
CA ILE A 76 -8.30 -11.45 6.85
C ILE A 76 -7.34 -12.06 7.88
N GLU A 77 -6.83 -11.23 8.79
CA GLU A 77 -5.96 -11.73 9.86
C GLU A 77 -6.71 -12.58 10.88
N SER A 78 -7.96 -12.24 11.21
CA SER A 78 -8.86 -13.08 12.01
C SER A 78 -9.07 -14.45 11.38
N ALA A 79 -9.29 -14.48 10.06
CA ALA A 79 -9.39 -15.72 9.31
C ALA A 79 -8.08 -16.53 9.33
N ASN A 80 -6.92 -15.87 9.32
CA ASN A 80 -5.63 -16.56 9.47
C ASN A 80 -5.44 -17.14 10.88
N ILE A 81 -5.80 -16.38 11.92
CA ILE A 81 -5.69 -16.80 13.33
C ILE A 81 -6.57 -18.03 13.59
N VAL A 82 -7.82 -18.04 13.12
CA VAL A 82 -8.69 -19.21 13.31
C VAL A 82 -8.18 -20.43 12.53
N LYS A 83 -7.58 -20.21 11.35
CA LYS A 83 -6.98 -21.29 10.57
C LYS A 83 -5.81 -21.93 11.32
N GLU A 84 -4.89 -21.12 11.85
CA GLU A 84 -3.78 -21.61 12.65
C GLU A 84 -4.29 -22.44 13.85
N TYR A 85 -5.22 -21.87 14.63
CA TYR A 85 -5.78 -22.54 15.81
C TYR A 85 -6.49 -23.87 15.50
N LEU A 86 -7.36 -23.90 14.49
CA LEU A 86 -8.10 -25.13 14.16
C LEU A 86 -7.22 -26.18 13.47
N SER A 87 -6.17 -25.76 12.74
CA SER A 87 -5.22 -26.70 12.14
C SER A 87 -4.40 -27.43 13.21
N GLU A 88 -4.04 -26.76 14.32
CA GLU A 88 -3.37 -27.40 15.46
C GLU A 88 -4.24 -28.43 16.18
N LEU A 89 -5.57 -28.38 15.97
CA LEU A 89 -6.54 -29.32 16.50
C LEU A 89 -6.96 -30.39 15.47
N ASP A 90 -6.23 -30.51 14.35
CA ASP A 90 -6.46 -31.48 13.28
C ASP A 90 -7.86 -31.41 12.63
N PHE A 91 -8.47 -30.22 12.56
CA PHE A 91 -9.72 -30.02 11.81
C PHE A 91 -9.47 -30.06 10.29
N ASP A 92 -10.45 -30.59 9.56
CA ASP A 92 -10.39 -30.68 8.09
C ASP A 92 -10.36 -29.28 7.43
N GLU A 93 -9.55 -29.13 6.38
CA GLU A 93 -9.37 -27.85 5.66
C GLU A 93 -10.69 -27.29 5.11
N LYS A 94 -11.66 -28.14 4.74
CA LYS A 94 -12.99 -27.67 4.31
C LYS A 94 -13.75 -27.01 5.46
N TYR A 95 -13.71 -27.61 6.65
CA TYR A 95 -14.34 -27.05 7.85
C TYR A 95 -13.72 -25.70 8.20
N ILE A 96 -12.39 -25.63 8.20
CA ILE A 96 -11.64 -24.39 8.48
C ILE A 96 -12.03 -23.32 7.47
N LYS A 97 -12.08 -23.66 6.18
CA LYS A 97 -12.43 -22.72 5.12
C LYS A 97 -13.83 -22.15 5.28
N GLU A 98 -14.81 -22.98 5.65
CA GLU A 98 -16.18 -22.51 5.94
C GLU A 98 -16.21 -21.51 7.11
N VAL A 99 -15.48 -21.79 8.21
CA VAL A 99 -15.36 -20.85 9.35
C VAL A 99 -14.68 -19.55 8.94
N GLN A 100 -13.62 -19.61 8.15
CA GLN A 100 -12.95 -18.41 7.63
C GLN A 100 -13.89 -17.57 6.77
N ASP A 101 -14.70 -18.19 5.91
CA ASP A 101 -15.64 -17.47 5.05
C ASP A 101 -16.74 -16.78 5.88
N TYR A 102 -17.18 -17.38 6.99
CA TYR A 102 -18.07 -16.74 7.96
C TYR A 102 -17.45 -15.56 8.72
N ILE A 103 -16.14 -15.59 9.00
CA ILE A 103 -15.44 -14.41 9.53
C ILE A 103 -15.37 -13.32 8.46
N LEU A 104 -14.97 -13.69 7.24
CA LEU A 104 -14.75 -12.74 6.15
C LEU A 104 -16.01 -12.00 5.69
N ILE A 105 -17.22 -12.41 6.09
CA ILE A 105 -18.48 -11.72 5.75
C ILE A 105 -18.72 -10.46 6.59
N THR A 106 -18.07 -10.34 7.74
CA THR A 106 -18.17 -9.14 8.60
C THR A 106 -17.58 -7.90 7.93
N THR A 107 -16.75 -8.08 6.89
CA THR A 107 -16.27 -6.97 6.05
C THR A 107 -17.42 -6.09 5.56
N LEU A 108 -17.30 -4.79 5.85
CA LEU A 108 -18.35 -3.77 5.76
C LEU A 108 -19.29 -3.92 4.54
N TYR A 109 -18.74 -3.90 3.33
CA TYR A 109 -19.53 -3.86 2.08
C TYR A 109 -19.87 -5.23 1.48
N LYS A 110 -19.54 -6.34 2.12
CA LYS A 110 -19.91 -7.67 1.59
C LYS A 110 -21.37 -7.98 1.85
N VAL A 111 -22.04 -8.57 0.87
CA VAL A 111 -23.44 -8.98 1.00
C VAL A 111 -23.49 -10.49 1.24
N PRO A 112 -24.20 -10.96 2.29
CA PRO A 112 -24.32 -12.38 2.60
C PRO A 112 -25.15 -13.10 1.53
N LYS A 113 -24.72 -14.31 1.18
CA LYS A 113 -25.34 -15.19 0.18
C LYS A 113 -26.00 -16.41 0.81
N THR A 114 -25.61 -16.76 2.04
CA THR A 114 -26.14 -17.90 2.78
C THR A 114 -26.77 -17.44 4.10
N ILE A 115 -27.64 -18.27 4.67
CA ILE A 115 -28.26 -17.96 5.97
C ILE A 115 -27.21 -17.84 7.09
N GLY A 116 -26.16 -18.68 7.07
CA GLY A 116 -25.07 -18.60 8.05
C GLY A 116 -24.27 -17.31 7.94
N GLU A 117 -23.96 -16.87 6.73
CA GLU A 117 -23.34 -15.57 6.45
C GLU A 117 -24.22 -14.41 6.93
N ALA A 118 -25.53 -14.49 6.69
CA ALA A 118 -26.49 -13.47 7.13
C ALA A 118 -26.57 -13.39 8.66
N ILE A 119 -26.57 -14.53 9.36
CA ILE A 119 -26.59 -14.59 10.82
C ILE A 119 -25.35 -13.92 11.41
N VAL A 120 -24.15 -14.24 10.92
CA VAL A 120 -22.91 -13.65 11.45
C VAL A 120 -22.88 -12.15 11.19
N LYS A 121 -23.26 -11.72 9.99
CA LYS A 121 -23.28 -10.30 9.63
C LYS A 121 -24.29 -9.49 10.46
N ASP A 122 -25.47 -10.04 10.70
CA ASP A 122 -26.49 -9.43 11.55
C ASP A 122 -26.04 -9.40 13.02
N ALA A 123 -25.44 -10.48 13.51
CA ALA A 123 -24.98 -10.59 14.89
C ALA A 123 -23.83 -9.64 15.21
N ASP A 124 -22.89 -9.44 14.29
CA ASP A 124 -21.83 -8.43 14.39
C ASP A 124 -22.40 -7.01 14.59
N ASN A 125 -23.52 -6.73 13.93
CA ASN A 125 -24.20 -5.44 13.95
C ASN A 125 -25.40 -5.39 14.93
N TYR A 126 -25.53 -6.34 15.84
CA TYR A 126 -26.68 -6.44 16.77
C TYR A 126 -26.84 -5.18 17.65
N HIS A 127 -25.72 -4.54 17.97
CA HIS A 127 -25.62 -3.37 18.86
C HIS A 127 -26.43 -2.17 18.34
N LEU A 128 -26.65 -2.09 17.02
CA LEU A 128 -27.45 -1.05 16.38
C LEU A 128 -28.92 -1.06 16.82
N GLY A 129 -29.42 -2.23 17.22
CA GLY A 129 -30.79 -2.39 17.71
C GLY A 129 -30.95 -2.29 19.23
N GLN A 130 -29.87 -2.04 19.97
CA GLN A 130 -29.89 -2.05 21.44
C GLN A 130 -30.16 -0.66 22.02
N THR A 131 -30.76 -0.62 23.20
CA THR A 131 -31.04 0.63 23.93
C THR A 131 -29.77 1.38 24.34
N GLU A 132 -28.67 0.66 24.53
CA GLU A 132 -27.37 1.17 24.93
C GLU A 132 -26.53 1.66 23.74
N TYR A 133 -27.07 1.59 22.51
CA TYR A 133 -26.38 2.04 21.30
C TYR A 133 -25.70 3.42 21.44
N PRO A 134 -26.31 4.47 22.05
CA PRO A 134 -25.62 5.75 22.22
C PRO A 134 -24.29 5.64 22.98
N LYS A 135 -24.23 4.78 24.01
CA LYS A 135 -23.01 4.54 24.77
C LYS A 135 -22.00 3.74 23.95
N ILE A 136 -22.48 2.73 23.22
CA ILE A 136 -21.65 1.88 22.36
C ILE A 136 -21.01 2.72 21.24
N ALA A 137 -21.77 3.63 20.64
CA ALA A 137 -21.28 4.55 19.62
C ALA A 137 -20.16 5.44 20.17
N GLU A 138 -20.28 5.98 21.39
CA GLU A 138 -19.17 6.78 21.97
C GLU A 138 -17.93 5.94 22.28
N LEU A 139 -18.07 4.67 22.65
CA LEU A 139 -16.90 3.76 22.77
C LEU A 139 -16.22 3.58 21.41
N LEU A 140 -16.98 3.31 20.35
CA LEU A 140 -16.43 3.20 19.00
C LEU A 140 -15.76 4.50 18.54
N ARG A 141 -16.35 5.65 18.86
CA ARG A 141 -15.79 6.97 18.54
C ARG A 141 -14.43 7.19 19.22
N ASP A 142 -14.36 6.89 20.52
CA ASP A 142 -13.13 7.00 21.32
C ASP A 142 -12.04 6.06 20.79
N GLU A 143 -12.40 4.83 20.45
CA GLU A 143 -11.47 3.89 19.82
C GLU A 143 -10.94 4.42 18.48
N ILE A 144 -11.81 4.90 17.58
CA ILE A 144 -11.38 5.44 16.28
C ILE A 144 -10.46 6.65 16.47
N SER A 145 -10.74 7.52 17.46
CA SER A 145 -9.85 8.63 17.80
C SER A 145 -8.46 8.12 18.22
N LYS A 146 -8.39 7.15 19.12
CA LYS A 146 -7.11 6.63 19.65
C LYS A 146 -6.31 5.83 18.63
N ILE A 147 -6.97 4.91 17.91
CA ILE A 147 -6.33 3.96 17.00
C ILE A 147 -6.06 4.60 15.64
N CYS A 148 -7.07 5.24 15.05
CA CYS A 148 -6.97 5.80 13.69
C CYS A 148 -6.49 7.25 13.67
N LYS A 149 -6.32 7.89 14.85
CA LYS A 149 -5.99 9.32 14.99
C LYS A 149 -6.98 10.21 14.21
N LYS A 150 -8.25 9.83 14.25
CA LYS A 150 -9.34 10.50 13.54
C LYS A 150 -10.40 10.97 14.54
N ASP A 151 -10.44 12.28 14.76
CA ASP A 151 -11.45 12.91 15.60
C ASP A 151 -12.67 13.34 14.80
N PHE A 152 -13.81 13.32 15.48
CA PHE A 152 -15.10 13.81 14.99
C PHE A 152 -15.61 14.86 15.98
N THR A 153 -16.22 15.93 15.47
CA THR A 153 -17.16 16.70 16.31
C THR A 153 -18.43 15.88 16.57
N ASP A 154 -19.24 16.29 17.55
CA ASP A 154 -20.50 15.60 17.84
C ASP A 154 -21.43 15.60 16.62
N TYR A 155 -21.46 16.72 15.89
CA TYR A 155 -22.19 16.81 14.62
C TYR A 155 -21.67 15.81 13.58
N GLU A 156 -20.35 15.81 13.31
CA GLU A 156 -19.74 14.89 12.35
C GLU A 156 -20.03 13.43 12.73
N TRP A 157 -19.90 13.09 14.01
CA TRP A 157 -20.13 11.74 14.51
C TRP A 157 -21.57 11.28 14.27
N HIS A 158 -22.56 12.09 14.63
CA HIS A 158 -23.96 11.73 14.38
C HIS A 158 -24.30 11.68 12.89
N ILE A 159 -23.68 12.51 12.05
CA ILE A 159 -23.85 12.46 10.60
C ILE A 159 -23.33 11.14 10.01
N GLU A 160 -22.14 10.68 10.44
CA GLU A 160 -21.56 9.40 10.02
C GLU A 160 -22.44 8.22 10.46
N ASN A 161 -22.91 8.22 11.72
CA ASN A 161 -23.81 7.20 12.21
C ASN A 161 -25.14 7.18 11.44
N ARG A 162 -25.73 8.35 11.16
CA ARG A 162 -26.93 8.46 10.32
C ARG A 162 -26.70 7.89 8.92
N ASN A 163 -25.55 8.19 8.30
CA ASN A 163 -25.18 7.64 7.00
C ASN A 163 -25.06 6.11 7.06
N PHE A 164 -24.42 5.60 8.10
CA PHE A 164 -24.28 4.16 8.31
C PHE A 164 -25.64 3.46 8.45
N PHE A 165 -26.56 3.98 9.27
CA PHE A 165 -27.90 3.44 9.43
C PHE A 165 -28.72 3.40 8.13
N LEU A 166 -28.62 4.45 7.31
CA LEU A 166 -29.49 4.66 6.15
C LEU A 166 -28.94 4.04 4.86
N ASN A 167 -27.63 4.15 4.64
CA ASN A 167 -27.02 3.91 3.34
C ASN A 167 -26.05 2.72 3.33
N VAL A 168 -25.65 2.22 4.50
CA VAL A 168 -24.61 1.18 4.60
C VAL A 168 -25.17 -0.12 5.19
N HIS A 169 -25.82 -0.04 6.35
CA HIS A 169 -26.25 -1.23 7.09
C HIS A 169 -27.72 -1.60 6.84
N HIS A 170 -28.00 -2.89 6.67
CA HIS A 170 -29.33 -3.51 6.63
C HIS A 170 -29.28 -4.87 7.33
N PHE A 171 -30.35 -5.24 8.06
CA PHE A 171 -30.47 -6.59 8.62
C PHE A 171 -30.98 -7.56 7.55
N TYR A 172 -30.40 -8.75 7.48
CA TYR A 172 -30.62 -9.72 6.41
C TYR A 172 -31.63 -10.81 6.80
N THR A 173 -31.47 -11.39 7.98
CA THR A 173 -32.32 -12.46 8.51
C THR A 173 -33.67 -11.92 8.98
N ASP A 174 -34.71 -12.76 8.96
CA ASP A 174 -36.03 -12.36 9.41
C ASP A 174 -36.09 -12.27 10.95
N SER A 175 -35.33 -13.11 11.65
CA SER A 175 -35.12 -13.01 13.09
C SER A 175 -34.46 -11.70 13.51
N ALA A 176 -33.37 -11.26 12.87
CA ALA A 176 -32.73 -9.98 13.20
C ALA A 176 -33.65 -8.78 12.92
N LYS A 177 -34.41 -8.81 11.81
CA LYS A 177 -35.41 -7.77 11.53
C LYS A 177 -36.47 -7.73 12.63
N LYS A 178 -37.03 -8.89 13.00
CA LYS A 178 -38.04 -9.00 14.06
C LYS A 178 -37.53 -8.49 15.41
N LEU A 179 -36.29 -8.83 15.77
CA LEU A 179 -35.73 -8.52 17.08
C LEU A 179 -35.17 -7.10 17.19
N TRP A 180 -34.49 -6.61 16.15
CA TRP A 180 -33.60 -5.44 16.26
C TRP A 180 -33.93 -4.29 15.31
N GLN A 181 -34.77 -4.51 14.28
CA GLN A 181 -35.10 -3.43 13.34
C GLN A 181 -35.78 -2.25 14.03
N LYS A 182 -36.72 -2.52 14.93
CA LYS A 182 -37.41 -1.45 15.68
C LYS A 182 -36.44 -0.62 16.51
N GLY A 183 -35.54 -1.27 17.26
CA GLY A 183 -34.52 -0.58 18.04
C GLY A 183 -33.54 0.21 17.17
N LYS A 184 -33.18 -0.31 15.99
CA LYS A 184 -32.36 0.40 14.99
C LYS A 184 -33.04 1.69 14.52
N GLU A 185 -34.35 1.64 14.28
CA GLU A 185 -35.14 2.81 13.88
C GLU A 185 -35.24 3.84 15.00
N GLU A 186 -35.43 3.41 16.25
CA GLU A 186 -35.39 4.29 17.42
C GLU A 186 -34.03 4.96 17.58
N ASN A 187 -32.93 4.23 17.41
CA ASN A 187 -31.56 4.75 17.47
C ASN A 187 -31.23 5.72 16.31
N LEU A 188 -31.80 5.50 15.13
CA LEU A 188 -31.72 6.44 14.02
C LEU A 188 -32.48 7.74 14.34
N ILE A 189 -33.68 7.66 14.92
CA ILE A 189 -34.44 8.83 15.37
C ILE A 189 -33.65 9.59 16.43
N TYR A 190 -33.06 8.90 17.41
CA TYR A 190 -32.18 9.50 18.41
C TYR A 190 -31.03 10.27 17.73
N THR A 191 -30.30 9.62 16.81
CA THR A 191 -29.20 10.22 16.05
C THR A 191 -29.65 11.47 15.28
N GLN A 192 -30.80 11.41 14.62
CA GLN A 192 -31.37 12.56 13.90
C GLN A 192 -31.80 13.69 14.83
N SER A 193 -32.31 13.35 16.03
CA SER A 193 -32.69 14.36 17.02
C SER A 193 -31.48 15.14 17.53
N LYS A 194 -30.34 14.46 17.77
CA LYS A 194 -29.07 15.09 18.14
C LYS A 194 -28.52 16.01 17.05
N ILE A 195 -28.59 15.59 15.80
CA ILE A 195 -28.22 16.44 14.65
C ILE A 195 -29.05 17.72 14.65
N LYS A 196 -30.38 17.61 14.80
CA LYS A 196 -31.29 18.77 14.82
C LYS A 196 -31.04 19.67 16.03
N GLU A 197 -30.77 19.10 17.20
CA GLU A 197 -30.42 19.85 18.41
C GLU A 197 -29.19 20.71 18.15
N ILE A 198 -28.10 20.12 17.66
CA ILE A 198 -26.85 20.82 17.30
C ILE A 198 -27.09 21.90 16.21
N GLU A 199 -27.95 21.62 15.24
CA GLU A 199 -28.35 22.58 14.20
C GLU A 199 -29.08 23.81 14.75
N LEU A 200 -29.92 23.64 15.78
CA LEU A 200 -30.67 24.72 16.41
C LEU A 200 -29.80 25.65 17.27
N ILE A 201 -28.82 25.09 17.99
CA ILE A 201 -27.87 25.88 18.81
C ILE A 201 -26.78 26.56 17.97
N GLY A 202 -26.73 26.29 16.65
CA GLY A 202 -25.74 26.88 15.76
C GLY A 202 -24.32 26.34 15.98
N ASP A 203 -24.16 25.26 16.74
CA ASP A 203 -22.90 24.52 16.93
C ASP A 203 -22.66 23.51 15.78
N VAL A 204 -23.24 23.82 14.62
CA VAL A 204 -22.87 23.17 13.36
C VAL A 204 -21.52 23.76 13.00
N PRO A 205 -20.49 22.94 12.75
CA PRO A 205 -19.24 23.48 12.24
C PRO A 205 -19.57 24.27 10.98
N ASN A 206 -19.19 25.55 10.94
CA ASN A 206 -19.67 26.50 9.93
C ASN A 206 -19.46 25.89 8.53
N LYS A 207 -20.31 26.15 7.52
CA LYS A 207 -20.10 25.58 6.16
C LYS A 207 -18.69 25.86 5.63
N TYR A 208 -18.07 26.95 6.10
CA TYR A 208 -16.65 27.28 5.92
C TYR A 208 -15.69 26.39 6.72
N GLU A 209 -15.97 26.01 7.96
CA GLU A 209 -15.19 25.06 8.78
C GLU A 209 -15.39 23.61 8.36
N LEU A 210 -16.59 23.21 7.91
CA LEU A 210 -16.82 21.92 7.26
C LEU A 210 -16.11 21.88 5.91
N LYS A 211 -16.12 22.96 5.11
CA LYS A 211 -15.29 23.04 3.89
C LYS A 211 -13.81 23.14 4.21
N LYS A 212 -13.38 23.74 5.32
CA LYS A 212 -11.98 23.82 5.74
C LYS A 212 -11.51 22.49 6.32
N LYS A 213 -12.26 21.81 7.18
CA LYS A 213 -12.00 20.43 7.65
C LYS A 213 -12.15 19.40 6.54
N LYS A 214 -13.10 19.57 5.62
CA LYS A 214 -13.24 18.69 4.44
C LYS A 214 -12.20 19.03 3.39
N ASN A 215 -11.75 20.28 3.25
CA ASN A 215 -10.57 20.62 2.46
C ASN A 215 -9.28 20.25 3.20
N ASP A 216 -9.22 20.15 4.53
CA ASP A 216 -8.05 19.70 5.31
C ASP A 216 -8.02 18.16 5.39
N LYS A 217 -9.17 17.48 5.30
CA LYS A 217 -9.31 16.01 5.15
C LYS A 217 -9.19 15.58 3.68
N ILE A 218 -9.63 16.40 2.72
CA ILE A 218 -9.33 16.27 1.28
C ILE A 218 -7.92 16.77 1.00
N GLN A 219 -7.32 17.64 1.83
CA GLN A 219 -5.89 18.01 1.86
C GLN A 219 -5.07 17.14 2.81
N GLN A 220 -5.67 16.20 3.52
CA GLN A 220 -4.90 15.06 3.96
C GLN A 220 -4.68 14.22 2.72
N PRO A 221 -3.42 13.97 2.37
CA PRO A 221 -3.15 13.07 1.28
C PRO A 221 -3.86 11.77 1.61
N ASP A 222 -4.46 11.17 0.59
CA ASP A 222 -4.70 9.75 0.67
C ASP A 222 -3.32 9.17 1.03
N ARG A 223 -3.10 8.77 2.29
CA ARG A 223 -1.73 8.49 2.78
C ARG A 223 -1.09 7.43 1.88
N GLY A 224 -1.91 6.58 1.26
CA GLY A 224 -1.53 5.68 0.19
C GLY A 224 -0.98 6.39 -1.05
N VAL A 225 -1.62 7.44 -1.56
CA VAL A 225 -1.17 8.22 -2.74
C VAL A 225 0.12 8.99 -2.46
N ASP A 226 0.24 9.69 -1.32
CA ASP A 226 1.49 10.38 -0.99
C ASP A 226 2.62 9.40 -0.69
N THR A 227 2.31 8.30 -0.02
CA THR A 227 3.29 7.21 0.17
C THR A 227 3.65 6.61 -1.17
N LEU A 228 2.71 6.44 -2.10
CA LEU A 228 2.98 5.94 -3.45
C LEU A 228 3.93 6.88 -4.20
N PHE A 229 3.64 8.18 -4.26
CA PHE A 229 4.53 9.15 -4.90
C PHE A 229 5.91 9.18 -4.23
N ARG A 230 5.97 9.19 -2.90
CA ARG A 230 7.23 9.18 -2.14
C ARG A 230 8.04 7.91 -2.39
N VAL A 231 7.42 6.74 -2.28
CA VAL A 231 8.07 5.44 -2.51
C VAL A 231 8.52 5.33 -3.97
N THR A 232 7.69 5.73 -4.91
CA THR A 232 8.01 5.66 -6.34
C THR A 232 9.16 6.61 -6.70
N LEU A 233 9.14 7.85 -6.20
CA LEU A 233 10.23 8.81 -6.39
C LEU A 233 11.54 8.29 -5.76
N ASN A 234 11.50 7.80 -4.52
CA ASN A 234 12.65 7.19 -3.87
C ASN A 234 13.18 5.97 -4.65
N ASN A 235 12.30 5.14 -5.20
CA ASN A 235 12.67 4.01 -6.04
C ASN A 235 13.36 4.48 -7.32
N HIS A 236 12.85 5.51 -8.01
CA HIS A 236 13.47 6.06 -9.21
C HIS A 236 14.85 6.67 -8.92
N THR A 237 14.99 7.45 -7.86
CA THR A 237 16.29 8.00 -7.42
C THR A 237 17.27 6.86 -7.13
N ARG A 238 16.86 5.87 -6.34
CA ARG A 238 17.68 4.70 -6.02
C ARG A 238 18.08 3.91 -7.27
N LEU A 239 17.15 3.71 -8.22
CA LEU A 239 17.44 3.01 -9.48
C LEU A 239 18.43 3.80 -10.34
N SER A 240 18.36 5.13 -10.33
CA SER A 240 19.35 6.00 -10.98
C SER A 240 20.72 5.85 -10.32
N ASP A 241 20.79 5.89 -8.99
CA ASP A 241 22.05 5.73 -8.25
C ASP A 241 22.69 4.37 -8.51
N ILE A 242 21.88 3.30 -8.59
CA ILE A 242 22.33 1.96 -8.96
C ILE A 242 22.90 1.95 -10.38
N ALA A 243 22.24 2.61 -11.33
CA ALA A 243 22.73 2.70 -12.70
C ALA A 243 24.08 3.42 -12.78
N ASP A 244 24.22 4.55 -12.05
CA ASP A 244 25.46 5.32 -12.01
C ASP A 244 26.58 4.53 -11.31
N SER A 245 26.27 3.82 -10.23
CA SER A 245 27.19 2.89 -9.56
C SER A 245 27.68 1.78 -10.51
N LYS A 246 26.77 1.14 -11.26
CA LYS A 246 27.13 0.10 -12.25
C LYS A 246 28.01 0.65 -13.38
N ALA A 247 27.71 1.85 -13.87
CA ALA A 247 28.54 2.50 -14.87
C ALA A 247 29.94 2.82 -14.32
N ASN A 248 30.04 3.28 -13.07
CA ASN A 248 31.33 3.54 -12.40
C ASN A 248 32.14 2.25 -12.20
N ILE A 249 31.52 1.13 -11.82
CA ILE A 249 32.18 -0.17 -11.75
C ILE A 249 32.76 -0.56 -13.12
N LEU A 250 31.97 -0.42 -14.19
CA LEU A 250 32.43 -0.70 -15.56
C LEU A 250 33.60 0.20 -15.99
N LEU A 251 33.59 1.47 -15.58
CA LEU A 251 34.70 2.40 -15.82
C LEU A 251 35.98 1.92 -15.10
N SER A 252 35.87 1.57 -13.81
CA SER A 252 37.01 1.09 -13.03
C SER A 252 37.58 -0.22 -13.58
N VAL A 253 36.74 -1.19 -13.93
CA VAL A 253 37.20 -2.47 -14.49
C VAL A 253 37.91 -2.26 -15.81
N ASN A 254 37.35 -1.47 -16.73
CA ASN A 254 38.01 -1.18 -18.01
C ASN A 254 39.31 -0.38 -17.84
N ALA A 255 39.37 0.55 -16.88
CA ALA A 255 40.60 1.27 -16.57
C ALA A 255 41.71 0.34 -16.06
N ILE A 256 41.37 -0.66 -15.23
CA ILE A 256 42.32 -1.69 -14.78
C ILE A 256 42.82 -2.52 -15.97
N VAL A 257 41.91 -3.00 -16.83
CA VAL A 257 42.27 -3.78 -18.03
C VAL A 257 43.22 -3.00 -18.93
N ILE A 258 42.92 -1.74 -19.22
CA ILE A 258 43.78 -0.87 -20.04
C ILE A 258 45.12 -0.64 -19.35
N SER A 259 45.15 -0.35 -18.05
CA SER A 259 46.38 -0.12 -17.29
C SER A 259 47.33 -1.34 -17.32
N ILE A 260 46.79 -2.55 -17.09
CA ILE A 260 47.56 -3.79 -17.18
C ILE A 260 48.04 -4.02 -18.61
N ALA A 261 47.18 -3.83 -19.61
CA ALA A 261 47.55 -4.01 -21.01
C ALA A 261 48.68 -3.05 -21.44
N LEU A 262 48.59 -1.77 -21.07
CA LEU A 262 49.62 -0.76 -21.37
C LEU A 262 50.95 -1.02 -20.63
N SER A 263 50.89 -1.48 -19.37
CA SER A 263 52.10 -1.70 -18.57
C SER A 263 52.80 -3.03 -18.87
N THR A 264 52.06 -4.06 -19.28
CA THR A 264 52.61 -5.43 -19.42
C THR A 264 52.65 -5.94 -20.85
N LEU A 265 51.62 -5.68 -21.67
CA LEU A 265 51.49 -6.21 -23.02
C LEU A 265 52.15 -5.29 -24.04
N VAL A 266 51.84 -4.00 -24.04
CA VAL A 266 52.34 -3.03 -25.04
C VAL A 266 53.87 -2.99 -25.14
N PRO A 267 54.66 -2.98 -24.04
CA PRO A 267 56.12 -2.99 -24.15
C PRO A 267 56.67 -4.25 -24.84
N LYS A 268 55.95 -5.37 -24.80
CA LYS A 268 56.36 -6.63 -25.42
C LYS A 268 56.03 -6.70 -26.92
N LEU A 269 55.10 -5.87 -27.41
CA LEU A 269 54.66 -5.85 -28.81
C LEU A 269 55.71 -5.28 -29.78
N GLY A 270 56.70 -4.53 -29.28
CA GLY A 270 57.79 -3.99 -30.11
C GLY A 270 58.83 -5.03 -30.56
N SER A 271 58.72 -6.29 -30.09
CA SER A 271 59.60 -7.38 -30.51
C SER A 271 58.95 -8.19 -31.65
N PRO A 272 59.68 -8.49 -32.75
CA PRO A 272 59.16 -9.33 -33.84
C PRO A 272 58.68 -10.71 -33.39
N LYS A 273 59.21 -11.23 -32.27
CA LYS A 273 58.80 -12.52 -31.71
C LYS A 273 57.37 -12.52 -31.15
N ASN A 274 56.81 -11.36 -30.83
CA ASN A 274 55.51 -11.22 -30.16
C ASN A 274 54.45 -10.57 -31.06
N GLU A 275 54.69 -10.49 -32.37
CA GLU A 275 53.79 -9.84 -33.33
C GLU A 275 52.38 -10.45 -33.30
N TYR A 276 52.27 -11.75 -33.02
CA TYR A 276 51.00 -12.47 -32.90
C TYR A 276 50.10 -11.98 -31.76
N LEU A 277 50.65 -11.28 -30.75
CA LEU A 277 49.89 -10.72 -29.64
C LEU A 277 49.28 -9.34 -29.96
N ILE A 278 49.62 -8.74 -31.10
CA ILE A 278 49.13 -7.40 -31.50
C ILE A 278 47.61 -7.43 -31.70
N LEU A 279 47.10 -8.37 -32.51
CA LEU A 279 45.68 -8.44 -32.84
C LEU A 279 44.79 -8.67 -31.60
N PRO A 280 45.06 -9.64 -30.70
CA PRO A 280 44.30 -9.81 -29.47
C PRO A 280 44.36 -8.57 -28.55
N SER A 281 45.52 -7.92 -28.46
CA SER A 281 45.70 -6.71 -27.65
C SER A 281 44.87 -5.53 -28.18
N ILE A 282 44.81 -5.36 -29.50
CA ILE A 282 44.00 -4.32 -30.14
C ILE A 282 42.52 -4.59 -29.92
N VAL A 283 42.05 -5.83 -30.11
CA VAL A 283 40.65 -6.22 -29.87
C VAL A 283 40.24 -5.91 -28.43
N MET A 284 41.08 -6.28 -27.47
CA MET A 284 40.86 -6.00 -26.05
C MET A 284 40.76 -4.50 -25.77
N LEU A 285 41.77 -3.72 -26.17
CA LEU A 285 41.83 -2.27 -25.90
C LEU A 285 40.67 -1.53 -26.57
N LEU A 286 40.34 -1.85 -27.83
CA LEU A 286 39.21 -1.23 -28.53
C LEU A 286 37.89 -1.54 -27.84
N SER A 287 37.66 -2.79 -27.45
CA SER A 287 36.43 -3.16 -26.73
C SER A 287 36.29 -2.43 -25.39
N SER A 288 37.39 -2.27 -24.65
CA SER A 288 37.40 -1.53 -23.39
C SER A 288 37.15 -0.04 -23.59
N VAL A 289 37.75 0.59 -24.61
CA VAL A 289 37.52 2.01 -24.92
C VAL A 289 36.05 2.25 -25.33
N ILE A 290 35.50 1.41 -26.20
CA ILE A 290 34.10 1.54 -26.61
C ILE A 290 33.17 1.36 -25.40
N SER A 291 33.43 0.37 -24.54
CA SER A 291 32.70 0.17 -23.29
C SER A 291 32.75 1.41 -22.39
N ILE A 292 33.92 2.03 -22.22
CA ILE A 292 34.09 3.26 -21.44
C ILE A 292 33.23 4.40 -22.00
N ILE A 293 33.22 4.58 -23.33
CA ILE A 293 32.43 5.65 -23.98
C ILE A 293 30.95 5.50 -23.63
N PHE A 294 30.38 4.29 -23.74
CA PHE A 294 28.97 4.06 -23.41
C PHE A 294 28.69 4.18 -21.90
N ALA A 295 29.62 3.78 -21.03
CA ALA A 295 29.50 3.98 -19.58
C ALA A 295 29.45 5.48 -19.22
N ILE A 296 30.32 6.31 -19.83
CA ILE A 296 30.31 7.77 -19.65
C ILE A 296 29.00 8.38 -20.18
N LEU A 297 28.50 7.89 -21.32
CA LEU A 297 27.22 8.37 -21.86
C LEU A 297 26.02 8.01 -20.98
N ALA A 298 26.11 6.93 -20.21
CA ALA A 298 25.07 6.53 -19.25
C ALA A 298 25.07 7.41 -17.99
N THR A 299 26.24 7.86 -17.51
CA THR A 299 26.35 8.77 -16.36
C THR A 299 26.15 10.24 -16.72
N LYS A 300 26.30 10.60 -18.01
CA LYS A 300 26.10 11.98 -18.48
C LYS A 300 24.63 12.42 -18.25
N PRO A 301 24.38 13.46 -17.44
CA PRO A 301 23.03 13.97 -17.25
C PRO A 301 22.51 14.51 -18.59
N LYS A 302 21.32 14.08 -18.99
CA LYS A 302 20.62 14.65 -20.14
C LYS A 302 19.36 15.33 -19.64
N VAL A 303 19.37 16.65 -19.74
CA VAL A 303 18.20 17.48 -19.44
C VAL A 303 17.34 17.54 -20.69
N THR A 304 16.06 17.24 -20.56
CA THR A 304 15.07 17.49 -21.61
C THR A 304 14.53 18.88 -21.36
N TYR A 305 14.88 19.84 -22.23
CA TYR A 305 14.34 21.19 -22.14
C TYR A 305 13.09 21.25 -23.01
N GLU A 306 11.93 21.48 -22.40
CA GLU A 306 10.76 21.96 -23.14
C GLU A 306 10.77 23.49 -23.03
N SER A 307 10.68 24.20 -24.15
CA SER A 307 10.46 25.65 -24.13
C SER A 307 8.96 25.90 -23.99
N PHE A 308 8.56 26.67 -22.98
CA PHE A 308 7.16 27.02 -22.73
C PHE A 308 7.01 28.54 -22.67
N ASN A 309 5.81 29.01 -23.00
CA ASN A 309 5.45 30.42 -22.85
C ASN A 309 4.58 30.63 -21.59
N GLU A 310 4.30 31.89 -21.23
CA GLU A 310 3.44 32.21 -20.07
C GLU A 310 2.02 31.63 -20.20
N GLU A 311 1.55 31.42 -21.44
CA GLU A 311 0.24 30.86 -21.73
C GLU A 311 0.19 29.35 -21.42
N ASP A 312 1.29 28.62 -21.60
CA ASP A 312 1.42 27.20 -21.26
C ASP A 312 1.42 26.97 -19.74
N VAL A 313 1.98 27.93 -18.98
CA VAL A 313 1.95 27.94 -17.52
C VAL A 313 0.52 28.15 -17.03
N LYS A 314 -0.18 29.17 -17.56
CA LYS A 314 -1.60 29.44 -17.25
C LYS A 314 -2.53 28.29 -17.66
N ASN A 315 -2.20 27.60 -18.75
CA ASN A 315 -2.96 26.43 -19.22
C ASN A 315 -2.53 25.11 -18.54
N ARG A 316 -1.67 25.16 -17.51
CA ARG A 316 -1.25 24.00 -16.69
C ARG A 316 -0.61 22.88 -17.52
N LYS A 317 0.10 23.22 -18.59
CA LYS A 317 0.76 22.25 -19.49
C LYS A 317 2.22 21.97 -19.09
N VAL A 318 2.84 22.86 -18.32
CA VAL A 318 4.24 22.76 -17.91
C VAL A 318 4.38 21.86 -16.68
N ASN A 319 5.39 20.99 -16.65
CA ASN A 319 5.81 20.30 -15.42
C ASN A 319 6.71 21.24 -14.60
N LEU A 320 6.12 21.92 -13.61
CA LEU A 320 6.80 22.89 -12.75
C LEU A 320 7.78 22.25 -11.76
N LEU A 321 7.62 20.96 -11.45
CA LEU A 321 8.45 20.25 -10.46
C LEU A 321 9.79 19.78 -11.05
N PHE A 322 9.91 19.76 -12.37
CA PHE A 322 11.14 19.37 -13.04
C PHE A 322 12.11 20.54 -13.16
N PHE A 323 13.32 20.37 -12.62
CA PHE A 323 14.35 21.42 -12.62
C PHE A 323 14.77 21.92 -14.00
N GLY A 324 14.71 21.07 -15.02
CA GLY A 324 15.04 21.47 -16.39
C GLY A 324 14.03 22.46 -16.98
N ASN A 325 12.84 22.56 -16.39
CA ASN A 325 11.82 23.50 -16.78
C ASN A 325 11.93 24.77 -15.93
N PHE A 326 11.79 24.71 -14.60
CA PHE A 326 11.71 25.96 -13.81
C PHE A 326 12.98 26.83 -13.88
N TYR A 327 14.16 26.29 -14.23
CA TYR A 327 15.39 27.10 -14.34
C TYR A 327 15.27 28.27 -15.35
N GLN A 328 14.37 28.16 -16.33
CA GLN A 328 14.13 29.19 -17.35
C GLN A 328 13.18 30.30 -16.88
N MET A 329 12.57 30.16 -15.71
CA MET A 329 11.58 31.10 -15.17
C MET A 329 12.25 32.17 -14.30
N SER A 330 11.66 33.37 -14.24
CA SER A 330 11.99 34.32 -13.18
C SER A 330 11.46 33.83 -11.83
N LEU A 331 12.04 34.31 -10.73
CA LEU A 331 11.59 33.96 -9.38
C LEU A 331 10.11 34.32 -9.19
N ASP A 332 9.71 35.54 -9.54
CA ASP A 332 8.33 36.01 -9.38
C ASP A 332 7.33 35.13 -10.15
N ALA A 333 7.66 34.76 -11.40
CA ALA A 333 6.80 33.89 -12.21
C ALA A 333 6.73 32.46 -11.65
N TYR A 334 7.84 31.97 -11.07
CA TYR A 334 7.87 30.66 -10.43
C TYR A 334 7.08 30.64 -9.13
N GLU A 335 7.19 31.68 -8.29
CA GLU A 335 6.41 31.82 -7.05
C GLU A 335 4.91 31.86 -7.36
N GLU A 336 4.48 32.66 -8.33
CA GLU A 336 3.08 32.74 -8.76
C GLU A 336 2.56 31.38 -9.25
N ALA A 337 3.33 30.69 -10.11
CA ALA A 337 2.96 29.39 -10.64
C ALA A 337 2.90 28.29 -9.55
N MET A 338 3.83 28.33 -8.58
CA MET A 338 3.84 27.40 -7.45
C MET A 338 2.68 27.66 -6.49
N GLU A 339 2.34 28.92 -6.22
CA GLU A 339 1.15 29.25 -5.45
C GLU A 339 -0.13 28.75 -6.13
N GLU A 340 -0.23 28.89 -7.45
CA GLU A 340 -1.37 28.36 -8.21
C GLU A 340 -1.42 26.82 -8.15
N LEU A 341 -0.28 26.15 -8.32
CA LEU A 341 -0.18 24.69 -8.18
C LEU A 341 -0.67 24.24 -6.79
N MET A 342 -0.21 24.87 -5.71
CA MET A 342 -0.56 24.50 -4.34
C MET A 342 -2.04 24.72 -3.99
N LYS A 343 -2.74 25.59 -4.73
CA LYS A 343 -4.18 25.85 -4.55
C LYS A 343 -5.06 24.71 -5.09
N ASP A 344 -4.54 23.85 -5.97
CA ASP A 344 -5.30 22.80 -6.66
C ASP A 344 -4.64 21.41 -6.55
N ARG A 345 -5.31 20.50 -5.85
CA ARG A 345 -4.80 19.13 -5.60
C ARG A 345 -4.63 18.28 -6.85
N ASP A 346 -5.60 18.34 -7.76
CA ASP A 346 -5.54 17.54 -8.99
C ASP A 346 -4.38 18.03 -9.86
N TYR A 347 -4.08 19.34 -9.79
CA TYR A 347 -2.92 19.91 -10.46
C TYR A 347 -1.59 19.45 -9.84
N VAL A 348 -1.49 19.38 -8.51
CA VAL A 348 -0.31 18.80 -7.82
C VAL A 348 -0.07 17.35 -8.26
N TYR A 349 -1.09 16.50 -8.17
CA TYR A 349 -0.94 15.08 -8.52
C TYR A 349 -0.68 14.85 -10.01
N THR A 350 -1.29 15.66 -10.88
CA THR A 350 -1.01 15.63 -12.32
C THR A 350 0.45 16.02 -12.59
N SER A 351 0.97 17.04 -11.91
CA SER A 351 2.36 17.48 -12.05
C SER A 351 3.35 16.43 -11.54
N LEU A 352 3.10 15.82 -10.37
CA LEU A 352 3.90 14.70 -9.86
C LEU A 352 3.87 13.49 -10.79
N THR A 353 2.72 13.18 -11.38
CA THR A 353 2.58 12.07 -12.34
C THR A 353 3.41 12.31 -13.60
N ARG A 354 3.38 13.54 -14.13
CA ARG A 354 4.23 13.94 -15.27
C ARG A 354 5.71 13.83 -14.91
N ASP A 355 6.10 14.31 -13.72
CA ASP A 355 7.50 14.24 -13.28
C ASP A 355 8.00 12.80 -13.18
N LEU A 356 7.23 11.90 -12.55
CA LEU A 356 7.54 10.48 -12.49
C LEU A 356 7.68 9.85 -13.90
N TYR A 357 6.82 10.22 -14.85
CA TYR A 357 6.90 9.72 -16.23
C TYR A 357 8.20 10.14 -16.92
N TYR A 358 8.63 11.40 -16.78
CA TYR A 358 9.88 11.88 -17.37
C TYR A 358 11.11 11.31 -16.66
N LEU A 359 11.09 11.13 -15.34
CA LEU A 359 12.12 10.39 -14.60
C LEU A 359 12.25 8.96 -15.13
N GLY A 360 11.13 8.28 -15.40
CA GLY A 360 11.10 6.96 -16.03
C GLY A 360 11.77 6.94 -17.40
N LYS A 361 11.53 7.93 -18.27
CA LYS A 361 12.20 8.04 -19.58
C LYS A 361 13.71 8.25 -19.48
N VAL A 362 14.17 9.06 -18.53
CA VAL A 362 15.60 9.27 -18.29
C VAL A 362 16.25 7.97 -17.81
N LEU A 363 15.57 7.24 -16.93
CA LEU A 363 16.04 5.97 -16.39
C LEU A 363 16.12 4.87 -17.47
N GLU A 364 15.10 4.71 -18.33
CA GLU A 364 15.12 3.76 -19.44
C GLU A 364 16.35 3.95 -20.32
N ARG A 365 16.65 5.21 -20.68
CA ARG A 365 17.83 5.54 -21.48
C ARG A 365 19.13 5.12 -20.79
N LYS A 366 19.28 5.41 -19.48
CA LYS A 366 20.47 5.00 -18.71
C LYS A 366 20.63 3.48 -18.73
N TYR A 367 19.56 2.74 -18.44
CA TYR A 367 19.59 1.27 -18.44
C TYR A 367 19.85 0.68 -19.83
N ARG A 368 19.33 1.29 -20.89
CA ARG A 368 19.61 0.87 -22.26
C ARG A 368 21.07 1.05 -22.64
N LEU A 369 21.66 2.21 -22.33
CA LEU A 369 23.09 2.46 -22.55
C LEU A 369 23.94 1.49 -21.73
N LEU A 370 23.59 1.26 -20.47
CA LEU A 370 24.29 0.31 -19.60
C LEU A 370 24.24 -1.13 -20.15
N SER A 371 23.09 -1.57 -20.65
CA SER A 371 22.94 -2.88 -21.29
C SER A 371 23.82 -3.03 -22.54
N ILE A 372 23.88 -1.99 -23.37
CA ILE A 372 24.79 -1.93 -24.52
C ILE A 372 26.25 -2.02 -24.06
N THR A 373 26.62 -1.27 -23.02
CA THR A 373 27.97 -1.32 -22.45
C THR A 373 28.36 -2.73 -21.99
N TYR A 374 27.50 -3.39 -21.23
CA TYR A 374 27.77 -4.76 -20.76
C TYR A 374 27.92 -5.74 -21.93
N THR A 375 27.09 -5.59 -22.96
CA THR A 375 27.14 -6.45 -24.16
C THR A 375 28.47 -6.26 -24.89
N ILE A 376 28.89 -5.01 -25.11
CA ILE A 376 30.16 -4.68 -25.77
C ILE A 376 31.34 -5.21 -24.96
N PHE A 377 31.34 -4.98 -23.64
CA PHE A 377 32.40 -5.46 -22.76
C PHE A 377 32.50 -6.98 -22.74
N MET A 378 31.36 -7.68 -22.64
CA MET A 378 31.31 -9.14 -22.58
C MET A 378 31.80 -9.77 -23.89
N ILE A 379 31.25 -9.32 -25.04
CA ILE A 379 31.66 -9.82 -26.36
C ILE A 379 33.14 -9.52 -26.60
N GLY A 380 33.58 -8.30 -26.29
CA GLY A 380 34.97 -7.88 -26.44
C GLY A 380 35.94 -8.72 -25.60
N THR A 381 35.57 -9.02 -24.35
CA THR A 381 36.38 -9.87 -23.46
C THR A 381 36.45 -11.29 -23.99
N ILE A 382 35.34 -11.88 -24.44
CA ILE A 382 35.32 -13.24 -25.00
C ILE A 382 36.16 -13.31 -26.27
N LEU A 383 35.98 -12.37 -27.21
CA LEU A 383 36.76 -12.32 -28.45
C LEU A 383 38.26 -12.10 -28.18
N SER A 384 38.60 -11.24 -27.21
CA SER A 384 39.97 -11.07 -26.76
C SER A 384 40.56 -12.40 -26.28
N VAL A 385 39.89 -13.09 -25.36
CA VAL A 385 40.37 -14.38 -24.82
C VAL A 385 40.54 -15.42 -25.93
N LEU A 386 39.57 -15.55 -26.85
CA LEU A 386 39.65 -16.48 -27.97
C LEU A 386 40.80 -16.15 -28.93
N THR A 387 41.00 -14.86 -29.24
CA THR A 387 42.10 -14.44 -30.12
C THR A 387 43.46 -14.62 -29.44
N PHE A 388 43.59 -14.36 -28.14
CA PHE A 388 44.79 -14.68 -27.37
C PHE A 388 45.07 -16.20 -27.37
N ALA A 389 44.05 -17.03 -27.12
CA ALA A 389 44.20 -18.49 -27.11
C ALA A 389 44.63 -19.01 -28.50
N TYR A 390 43.98 -18.54 -29.56
CA TYR A 390 44.33 -18.89 -30.94
C TYR A 390 45.77 -18.47 -31.26
N ALA A 391 46.14 -17.23 -30.98
CA ALA A 391 47.46 -16.70 -31.30
C ALA A 391 48.58 -17.45 -30.54
N MET A 392 48.32 -17.91 -29.31
CA MET A 392 49.24 -18.77 -28.56
C MET A 392 49.31 -20.18 -29.17
N PHE A 393 48.18 -20.78 -29.55
CA PHE A 393 48.16 -22.13 -30.13
C PHE A 393 48.91 -22.21 -31.47
N THR A 394 48.82 -21.17 -32.32
CA THR A 394 49.46 -21.16 -33.64
C THR A 394 50.93 -20.74 -33.64
N ASN A 395 51.44 -20.15 -32.55
CA ASN A 395 52.85 -19.69 -32.45
C ASN A 395 53.68 -20.45 -31.40
N VAL A 396 53.06 -21.35 -30.63
CA VAL A 396 53.76 -22.26 -29.69
C VAL A 396 54.06 -23.63 -30.34
N GLY A 397 53.58 -23.88 -31.57
CA GLY A 397 54.02 -25.00 -32.41
C GLY A 397 54.93 -24.50 -33.52
#